data_AF-A0A7W0EYJ1-F1
#
_entry.id   AF-A0A7W0EYJ1-F1
#
_cell.length_a   1.000
_cell.length_b   1.000
_cell.length_c   1.000
_cell.angle_alpha   90.00
_cell.angle_beta   90.00
_cell.angle_gamma   90.00
#
_symmetry.space_group_name_H-M   'P 1'
#
loop_
_entity.id
_entity.type
_entity.pdbx_description
1 polymer ?
#
loop_
_entity_poly.entity_id
_entity_poly.type
_entity_poly.pdbx_seq_one_letter_code
_entity_poly.pdbx_strand_id
1 'polypeptide(L)'
;MNHNPLPLMKNRKTIKHFLWTAGLALLGLIAAPGFWNTFDLKVTDVIIENQALSQALFGKTVVHLTDLHMTHPGIREKEVLKRLEALKPDLVFLTGDYIAWEGAVQEALAFLNRINPPMGAYAVIGDYDMSRSRVACLFCHEKGSKNPTQAHSVHMLNNTMMRIQSGKTGFYLYGMSE
;
A
#
# COMPACT_ATOMS: atom_id res chain seq x y z
N MET A 1 24.20 71.70 -7.72
CA MET A 1 23.27 70.56 -7.88
C MET A 1 23.51 69.62 -6.72
N ASN A 2 22.49 69.41 -5.89
CA ASN A 2 22.59 68.68 -4.63
C ASN A 2 22.38 67.18 -4.91
N HIS A 3 23.36 66.32 -4.65
CA HIS A 3 23.18 64.87 -4.67
C HIS A 3 23.12 64.37 -3.23
N ASN A 4 21.93 64.00 -2.75
CA ASN A 4 21.78 63.24 -1.51
C ASN A 4 22.24 61.80 -1.75
N PRO A 5 23.15 61.24 -0.93
CA PRO A 5 23.42 59.80 -0.97
C PRO A 5 22.29 59.04 -0.25
N LEU A 6 21.81 57.97 -0.90
CA LEU A 6 20.81 57.04 -0.36
C LEU A 6 21.38 56.26 0.86
N PRO A 7 20.58 55.96 1.90
CA PRO A 7 21.06 55.22 3.04
C PRO A 7 21.03 53.71 2.74
N LEU A 8 22.20 53.10 2.57
CA LEU A 8 22.35 51.65 2.50
C LEU A 8 23.03 51.14 3.77
N MET A 9 22.24 50.95 4.82
CA MET A 9 22.61 50.10 5.95
C MET A 9 21.49 49.11 6.23
N LYS A 10 21.37 48.08 5.39
CA LYS A 10 20.48 46.94 5.66
C LYS A 10 21.19 46.04 6.69
N ASN A 11 20.66 46.04 7.91
CA ASN A 11 21.24 45.38 9.09
C ASN A 11 21.51 43.89 8.82
N ARG A 12 22.78 43.47 8.96
CA ARG A 12 23.26 42.10 8.67
C ARG A 12 22.49 41.03 9.45
N LYS A 13 21.98 41.33 10.65
CA LYS A 13 21.14 40.40 11.43
C LYS A 13 19.79 40.16 10.74
N THR A 14 19.17 41.20 10.18
CA THR A 14 17.89 41.12 9.46
C THR A 14 18.04 40.37 8.13
N ILE A 15 19.18 40.55 7.45
CA ILE A 15 19.51 39.78 6.24
C ILE A 15 19.70 38.31 6.57
N LYS A 16 20.42 37.96 7.65
CA LYS A 16 20.57 36.57 8.09
C LYS A 16 19.23 35.93 8.44
N HIS A 17 18.38 36.61 9.21
CA HIS A 17 17.04 36.10 9.54
C HIS A 17 16.19 35.90 8.28
N PHE A 18 16.22 36.85 7.34
CA PHE A 18 15.51 36.73 6.06
C PHE A 18 16.01 35.53 5.23
N LEU A 19 17.33 35.33 5.15
CA LEU A 19 17.92 34.18 4.46
C LEU A 19 17.56 32.84 5.12
N TRP A 20 17.51 32.78 6.46
CA TRP A 20 17.06 31.60 7.19
C TRP A 20 15.58 31.30 6.95
N THR A 21 14.71 32.31 7.01
CA THR A 21 13.28 32.12 6.73
C THR A 21 13.02 31.72 5.27
N ALA A 22 13.77 32.31 4.32
CA ALA A 22 13.68 31.95 2.91
C ALA A 22 14.18 30.52 2.66
N GLY A 23 15.26 30.11 3.34
CA GLY A 23 15.78 28.73 3.28
C GLY A 23 14.78 27.70 3.82
N LEU A 24 14.16 27.97 4.97
CA LEU A 24 13.11 27.08 5.52
C LEU A 24 11.87 27.02 4.63
N ALA A 25 11.45 28.16 4.06
CA ALA A 25 10.33 28.19 3.11
C ALA A 25 10.63 27.37 1.85
N LEU A 26 11.84 27.48 1.31
CA LEU A 26 12.29 26.70 0.16
C LEU A 26 12.35 25.19 0.48
N LEU A 27 12.83 24.84 1.67
CA LEU A 27 12.86 23.45 2.13
C LEU A 27 11.44 22.87 2.24
N GLY A 28 10.50 23.65 2.78
CA GLY A 28 9.08 23.28 2.84
C GLY A 28 8.46 23.08 1.45
N LEU A 29 8.79 23.92 0.47
CA LEU A 29 8.30 23.79 -0.91
C LEU A 29 8.82 22.52 -1.60
N ILE A 30 10.01 22.04 -1.25
CA ILE A 30 10.59 20.82 -1.82
C ILE A 30 10.09 19.57 -1.08
N ALA A 31 10.00 19.61 0.24
CA ALA A 31 9.62 18.46 1.07
C ALA A 31 8.10 18.18 1.05
N ALA A 32 7.28 19.23 1.00
CA ALA A 32 5.83 19.07 1.06
C ALA A 32 5.27 18.20 -0.09
N PRO A 33 5.61 18.40 -1.38
CA PRO A 33 5.07 17.57 -2.46
C PRO A 33 5.37 16.08 -2.30
N GLY A 34 6.59 15.73 -1.88
CA GLY A 34 6.95 14.32 -1.61
C GLY A 34 6.11 13.71 -0.50
N PHE A 35 5.86 14.47 0.57
CA PHE A 35 4.98 14.05 1.65
C PHE A 35 3.53 13.90 1.18
N TRP A 36 2.99 14.87 0.43
CA TRP A 36 1.62 14.83 -0.08
C TRP A 36 1.39 13.67 -1.05
N ASN A 37 2.33 13.42 -1.98
CA ASN A 37 2.23 12.33 -2.93
C ASN A 37 2.16 10.95 -2.24
N THR A 38 2.71 10.82 -1.03
CA THR A 38 2.66 9.57 -0.25
C THR A 38 1.24 9.25 0.24
N PHE A 39 0.37 10.26 0.35
CA PHE A 39 -1.03 10.10 0.77
C PHE A 39 -2.03 10.23 -0.37
N ASP A 40 -1.57 10.48 -1.60
CA ASP A 40 -2.41 10.61 -2.79
C ASP A 40 -2.80 9.22 -3.32
N LEU A 41 -3.74 8.57 -2.64
CA LEU A 41 -4.27 7.27 -3.04
C LEU A 41 -5.14 7.41 -4.30
N LYS A 42 -4.72 6.76 -5.39
CA LYS A 42 -5.43 6.73 -6.66
C LYS A 42 -5.94 5.34 -6.98
N VAL A 43 -7.13 5.28 -7.58
CA VAL A 43 -7.65 4.07 -8.21
C VAL A 43 -7.27 4.16 -9.69
N THR A 44 -6.53 3.16 -10.16
CA THR A 44 -6.10 3.06 -11.56
C THR A 44 -6.77 1.84 -12.18
N ASP A 45 -7.55 2.06 -13.23
CA ASP A 45 -8.17 0.99 -13.99
C ASP A 45 -7.16 0.41 -15.00
N VAL A 46 -6.98 -0.90 -14.98
CA VAL A 46 -6.11 -1.65 -15.90
C VAL A 46 -6.95 -2.54 -16.79
N ILE A 47 -6.73 -2.45 -18.10
CA ILE A 47 -7.43 -3.28 -19.08
C ILE A 47 -6.57 -4.52 -19.38
N ILE A 48 -7.13 -5.70 -19.13
CA ILE A 48 -6.48 -6.99 -19.47
C ILE A 48 -7.18 -7.57 -20.69
N GLU A 49 -6.48 -7.60 -21.82
CA GLU A 49 -6.99 -8.16 -23.07
C GLU A 49 -6.83 -9.68 -23.10
N ASN A 50 -7.77 -10.40 -22.49
CA ASN A 50 -7.82 -11.85 -22.55
C ASN A 50 -9.26 -12.35 -22.58
N GLN A 51 -9.64 -13.02 -23.67
CA GLN A 51 -11.03 -13.44 -23.89
C GLN A 51 -11.51 -14.46 -22.84
N ALA A 52 -10.67 -15.41 -22.42
CA ALA A 52 -11.04 -16.43 -21.45
C ALA A 52 -11.24 -15.83 -20.05
N LEU A 53 -10.33 -14.95 -19.61
CA LEU A 53 -10.46 -14.24 -18.34
C LEU A 53 -11.61 -13.25 -18.36
N SER A 54 -11.80 -12.53 -19.46
CA SER A 54 -12.93 -11.61 -19.63
C SER A 54 -14.26 -12.34 -19.48
N GLN A 55 -14.40 -13.55 -20.04
CA GLN A 55 -15.59 -14.37 -19.84
C GLN A 55 -15.76 -14.85 -18.39
N ALA A 56 -14.66 -15.25 -17.74
CA ALA A 56 -14.71 -15.74 -16.36
C ALA A 56 -15.00 -14.64 -15.33
N LEU A 57 -14.57 -13.42 -15.59
CA LEU A 57 -14.70 -12.25 -14.72
C LEU A 57 -15.67 -11.20 -15.27
N PHE A 58 -16.53 -11.58 -16.22
CA PHE A 58 -17.46 -10.64 -16.83
C PHE A 58 -18.37 -10.00 -15.77
N GLY A 59 -18.41 -8.67 -15.74
CA GLY A 59 -19.19 -7.90 -14.77
C GLY A 59 -18.69 -8.01 -13.32
N LYS A 60 -17.43 -8.46 -13.12
CA LYS A 60 -16.79 -8.53 -11.81
C LYS A 60 -15.81 -7.38 -11.62
N THR A 61 -15.78 -6.86 -10.39
CA THR A 61 -14.78 -5.89 -9.96
C THR A 61 -13.65 -6.62 -9.25
N VAL A 62 -12.46 -6.55 -9.81
CA VAL A 62 -11.23 -7.09 -9.21
C VAL A 62 -10.37 -5.93 -8.76
N VAL A 63 -9.96 -5.94 -7.49
CA VAL A 63 -9.01 -4.96 -6.95
C VAL A 63 -7.68 -5.63 -6.68
N HIS A 64 -6.59 -4.97 -7.07
CA HIS A 64 -5.23 -5.41 -6.82
C HIS A 64 -4.54 -4.41 -5.87
N LEU A 65 -3.94 -4.94 -4.80
CA LEU A 65 -3.18 -4.19 -3.81
C LEU A 65 -1.78 -4.81 -3.67
N THR A 66 -0.77 -3.98 -3.48
CA THR A 66 0.62 -4.41 -3.33
C THR A 66 1.40 -3.35 -2.57
N ASP A 67 2.57 -3.72 -2.03
CA ASP A 67 3.58 -2.79 -1.49
C ASP A 67 2.99 -1.80 -0.48
N LEU A 68 2.16 -2.34 0.44
CA LEU A 68 1.55 -1.50 1.45
C LEU A 68 2.63 -0.95 2.37
N HIS A 69 3.68 -1.69 2.74
CA HIS A 69 4.74 -1.22 3.64
C HIS A 69 4.21 -0.55 4.92
N MET A 70 3.27 -1.20 5.60
CA MET A 70 2.67 -0.70 6.83
C MET A 70 3.72 -0.62 7.95
N THR A 71 3.97 0.59 8.43
CA THR A 71 4.84 0.88 9.59
C THR A 71 4.05 1.06 10.88
N HIS A 72 2.81 1.55 10.78
CA HIS A 72 1.87 1.76 11.88
C HIS A 72 0.45 1.91 11.30
N PRO A 73 -0.62 1.71 12.09
CA PRO A 73 -1.97 1.95 11.60
C PRO A 73 -2.13 3.42 11.24
N GLY A 74 -2.43 3.70 9.98
CA GLY A 74 -2.39 5.04 9.42
C GLY A 74 -3.69 5.48 8.76
N ILE A 75 -3.67 6.72 8.29
CA ILE A 75 -4.77 7.33 7.54
C ILE A 75 -4.90 6.65 6.17
N ARG A 76 -3.79 6.23 5.57
CA ARG A 76 -3.76 5.62 4.24
C ARG A 76 -4.50 4.28 4.22
N GLU A 77 -4.26 3.40 5.19
CA GLU A 77 -4.90 2.08 5.26
C GLU A 77 -6.41 2.21 5.50
N LYS A 78 -6.81 3.18 6.32
CA LYS A 78 -8.23 3.51 6.52
C LYS A 78 -8.89 3.99 5.23
N GLU A 79 -8.19 4.84 4.47
CA GLU A 79 -8.69 5.31 3.17
C GLU A 79 -8.74 4.17 2.15
N VAL A 80 -7.75 3.26 2.11
CA VAL A 80 -7.78 2.05 1.26
C VAL A 80 -9.01 1.20 1.58
N LEU A 81 -9.28 0.92 2.86
CA LEU A 81 -10.46 0.13 3.26
C LEU A 81 -11.76 0.84 2.87
N LYS A 82 -11.84 2.16 3.05
CA LYS A 82 -12.99 2.96 2.62
C LYS A 82 -13.19 2.91 1.09
N ARG A 83 -12.12 2.93 0.31
CA ARG A 83 -12.18 2.77 -1.16
C ARG A 83 -12.65 1.38 -1.53
N LEU A 84 -12.15 0.34 -0.88
CA LEU A 84 -12.62 -1.04 -1.08
C LEU A 84 -14.11 -1.17 -0.78
N GLU A 85 -14.58 -0.60 0.34
CA GLU A 85 -16.00 -0.58 0.71
C GLU A 85 -16.86 0.14 -0.34
N ALA A 86 -16.35 1.23 -0.95
CA ALA A 86 -17.05 1.95 -2.01
C ALA A 86 -17.04 1.22 -3.36
N LEU A 87 -15.92 0.60 -3.72
CA LEU A 87 -15.74 -0.15 -4.97
C LEU A 87 -16.52 -1.47 -4.98
N LYS A 88 -16.79 -2.05 -3.80
CA LYS A 88 -17.48 -3.34 -3.63
C LYS A 88 -16.87 -4.44 -4.50
N PRO A 89 -15.56 -4.73 -4.37
CA PRO A 89 -14.91 -5.74 -5.19
C PRO A 89 -15.55 -7.11 -4.99
N ASP A 90 -15.65 -7.86 -6.07
CA ASP A 90 -15.96 -9.29 -6.01
C ASP A 90 -14.73 -10.09 -5.58
N LEU A 91 -13.53 -9.62 -5.95
CA LEU A 91 -12.25 -10.32 -5.76
C LEU A 91 -11.15 -9.32 -5.39
N VAL A 92 -10.28 -9.69 -4.45
CA VAL A 92 -9.11 -8.88 -4.11
C VAL A 92 -7.84 -9.72 -4.23
N PHE A 93 -6.85 -9.19 -4.92
CA PHE A 93 -5.49 -9.75 -4.98
C PHE A 93 -4.52 -8.88 -4.21
N LEU A 94 -3.68 -9.52 -3.40
CA LEU A 94 -2.65 -8.90 -2.60
C LEU A 94 -1.30 -9.52 -3.00
N THR A 95 -0.33 -8.72 -3.46
CA THR A 95 0.90 -9.27 -4.06
C THR A 95 2.19 -9.01 -3.30
N GLY A 96 2.09 -8.90 -1.97
CA GLY A 96 3.24 -8.84 -1.07
C GLY A 96 3.56 -7.45 -0.55
N ASP A 97 4.59 -7.41 0.30
CA ASP A 97 5.16 -6.26 0.97
C ASP A 97 4.12 -5.49 1.80
N TYR A 98 3.44 -6.21 2.67
CA TYR A 98 2.40 -5.66 3.53
C TYR A 98 2.96 -4.79 4.64
N ILE A 99 4.14 -5.13 5.16
CA ILE A 99 4.82 -4.39 6.22
C ILE A 99 6.15 -3.82 5.73
N ALA A 100 6.61 -2.77 6.39
CA ALA A 100 8.00 -2.34 6.25
C ALA A 100 8.94 -3.26 7.03
N TRP A 101 10.26 -3.07 6.89
CA TRP A 101 11.25 -3.75 7.75
C TRP A 101 10.91 -3.53 9.23
N GLU A 102 10.68 -4.61 9.97
CA GLU A 102 10.25 -4.57 11.37
C GLU A 102 8.93 -3.80 11.59
N GLY A 103 8.07 -3.83 10.58
CA GLY A 103 6.81 -3.12 10.55
C GLY A 103 5.70 -3.75 11.41
N ALA A 104 4.51 -3.21 11.22
CA ALA A 104 3.35 -3.41 12.10
C ALA A 104 2.60 -4.71 11.77
N VAL A 105 3.15 -5.87 12.17
CA VAL A 105 2.58 -7.19 11.84
C VAL A 105 1.13 -7.35 12.34
N GLN A 106 0.84 -6.94 13.58
CA GLN A 106 -0.51 -7.12 14.15
C GLN A 106 -1.55 -6.26 13.44
N GLU A 107 -1.15 -5.07 13.02
CA GLU A 107 -2.00 -4.13 12.31
C GLU A 107 -2.19 -4.53 10.86
N ALA A 108 -1.16 -5.09 10.22
CA ALA A 108 -1.29 -5.73 8.92
C ALA A 108 -2.24 -6.94 8.98
N LEU A 109 -2.14 -7.80 10.00
CA LEU A 109 -3.10 -8.89 10.23
C LEU A 109 -4.55 -8.37 10.36
N ALA A 110 -4.74 -7.34 11.19
CA ALA A 110 -6.05 -6.72 11.38
C ALA A 110 -6.58 -6.06 10.08
N PHE A 111 -5.71 -5.44 9.30
CA PHE A 111 -6.05 -4.86 8.00
C PHE A 111 -6.48 -5.94 7.01
N LEU A 112 -5.69 -7.01 6.85
CA LEU A 112 -5.99 -8.14 5.97
C LEU A 112 -7.32 -8.81 6.37
N ASN A 113 -7.60 -8.93 7.67
CA ASN A 113 -8.87 -9.50 8.15
C ASN A 113 -10.11 -8.68 7.79
N ARG A 114 -9.95 -7.39 7.47
CA ARG A 114 -11.07 -6.54 7.00
C ARG A 114 -11.36 -6.71 5.51
N ILE A 115 -10.48 -7.40 4.76
CA ILE A 115 -10.63 -7.62 3.32
C ILE A 115 -11.31 -8.98 3.11
N ASN A 116 -12.63 -8.95 2.90
CA ASN A 116 -13.44 -10.15 2.73
C ASN A 116 -14.50 -9.99 1.64
N PRO A 117 -14.09 -9.93 0.35
CA PRO A 117 -15.02 -9.82 -0.76
C PRO A 117 -15.72 -11.16 -1.05
N PRO A 118 -16.86 -11.17 -1.77
CA PRO A 118 -17.67 -12.38 -1.99
C PRO A 118 -16.95 -13.57 -2.66
N MET A 119 -16.01 -13.33 -3.58
CA MET A 119 -15.23 -14.39 -4.23
C MET A 119 -13.89 -14.66 -3.51
N GLY A 120 -13.63 -13.99 -2.40
CA GLY A 120 -12.43 -14.15 -1.58
C GLY A 120 -11.30 -13.16 -1.89
N ALA A 121 -10.41 -13.02 -0.92
CA ALA A 121 -9.16 -12.29 -1.06
C ALA A 121 -8.00 -13.28 -1.10
N TYR A 122 -7.04 -13.07 -1.99
CA TYR A 122 -5.92 -13.98 -2.21
C TYR A 122 -4.60 -13.21 -2.14
N ALA A 123 -3.65 -13.73 -1.38
CA ALA A 123 -2.37 -13.08 -1.11
C ALA A 123 -1.20 -13.97 -1.50
N VAL A 124 -0.11 -13.35 -1.93
CA VAL A 124 1.24 -13.93 -1.88
C VAL A 124 2.08 -13.15 -0.87
N ILE A 125 3.22 -13.69 -0.46
CA ILE A 125 4.15 -12.97 0.42
C ILE A 125 5.20 -12.21 -0.40
N GLY A 126 5.57 -11.03 0.08
CA GLY A 126 6.75 -10.30 -0.36
C GLY A 126 7.97 -10.57 0.52
N ASP A 127 9.08 -9.89 0.25
CA ASP A 127 10.35 -10.13 0.95
C ASP A 127 10.34 -9.56 2.37
N TYR A 128 9.60 -8.46 2.60
CA TYR A 128 9.41 -7.86 3.92
C TYR A 128 8.39 -8.60 4.78
N ASP A 129 7.59 -9.49 4.19
CA ASP A 129 6.56 -10.26 4.90
C ASP A 129 7.11 -11.50 5.62
N MET A 130 8.44 -11.67 5.56
CA MET A 130 9.18 -12.75 6.17
C MET A 130 9.77 -12.33 7.52
N SER A 131 9.93 -13.31 8.41
CA SER A 131 10.72 -13.15 9.64
C SER A 131 12.14 -12.65 9.32
N ARG A 132 12.82 -12.01 10.26
CA ARG A 132 14.20 -11.52 10.08
C ARG A 132 15.17 -12.58 9.55
N SER A 133 15.01 -13.84 9.97
CA SER A 133 15.84 -14.96 9.52
C SER A 133 15.39 -15.57 8.19
N ARG A 134 14.31 -15.06 7.59
CA ARG A 134 13.68 -15.54 6.35
C ARG A 134 13.26 -17.02 6.37
N VAL A 135 13.02 -17.56 7.57
CA VAL A 135 12.61 -18.98 7.74
C VAL A 135 11.09 -19.14 7.90
N ALA A 136 10.38 -18.08 8.24
CA ALA A 136 8.95 -18.10 8.49
C ALA A 136 8.24 -16.90 7.88
N CYS A 137 7.11 -17.16 7.23
CA CYS A 137 6.15 -16.16 6.79
C CYS A 137 5.37 -15.60 7.99
N LEU A 138 5.28 -14.28 8.10
CA LEU A 138 4.64 -13.59 9.23
C LEU A 138 3.11 -13.65 9.21
N PHE A 139 2.54 -13.98 8.05
CA PHE A 139 1.09 -14.00 7.81
C PHE A 139 0.54 -15.41 7.53
N CYS A 140 1.38 -16.44 7.48
CA CYS A 140 0.92 -17.78 7.06
C CYS A 140 0.55 -18.65 8.26
N HIS A 141 1.29 -18.51 9.37
CA HIS A 141 1.18 -19.41 10.52
C HIS A 141 1.08 -18.63 11.82
N GLU A 142 0.51 -19.25 12.85
CA GLU A 142 0.54 -18.71 14.21
C GLU A 142 1.99 -18.59 14.72
N LYS A 143 2.25 -17.57 15.55
CA LYS A 143 3.60 -17.29 16.05
C LYS A 143 4.17 -18.50 16.80
N GLY A 144 5.28 -19.05 16.31
CA GLY A 144 5.95 -20.21 16.90
C GLY A 144 5.30 -21.55 16.60
N SER A 145 4.34 -21.60 15.68
CA SER A 145 3.61 -22.81 15.28
C SER A 145 3.72 -23.05 13.77
N LYS A 146 3.39 -24.26 13.34
CA LYS A 146 3.18 -24.63 11.93
C LYS A 146 1.69 -24.59 11.55
N ASN A 147 0.80 -24.28 12.48
CA ASN A 147 -0.62 -24.18 12.21
C ASN A 147 -0.91 -22.92 11.39
N PRO A 148 -1.77 -23.00 10.35
CA PRO A 148 -2.22 -21.83 9.62
C PRO A 148 -2.86 -20.81 10.55
N THR A 149 -2.53 -19.52 10.35
CA THR A 149 -3.11 -18.45 11.17
C THR A 149 -4.60 -18.27 10.89
N GLN A 150 -5.35 -17.91 11.93
CA GLN A 150 -6.76 -17.48 11.83
C GLN A 150 -6.91 -15.97 12.03
N ALA A 151 -5.79 -15.23 12.07
CA ALA A 151 -5.79 -13.80 12.34
C ALA A 151 -6.24 -12.94 11.14
N HIS A 152 -6.43 -13.53 9.95
CA HIS A 152 -7.02 -12.88 8.78
C HIS A 152 -7.85 -13.86 7.93
N SER A 153 -8.73 -13.31 7.10
CA SER A 153 -9.58 -14.05 6.14
C SER A 153 -8.95 -14.30 4.78
N VAL A 154 -7.79 -13.70 4.49
CA VAL A 154 -7.14 -13.79 3.18
C VAL A 154 -6.54 -15.18 2.94
N HIS A 155 -6.71 -15.73 1.74
CA HIS A 155 -6.11 -16.99 1.32
C HIS A 155 -4.67 -16.77 0.87
N MET A 156 -3.71 -17.24 1.67
CA MET A 156 -2.29 -17.14 1.33
C MET A 156 -1.89 -18.26 0.36
N LEU A 157 -1.35 -17.89 -0.80
CA LEU A 157 -0.94 -18.78 -1.88
C LEU A 157 0.58 -18.76 -2.04
N ASN A 158 1.31 -19.57 -1.28
CA ASN A 158 2.78 -19.65 -1.39
C ASN A 158 3.19 -20.77 -2.36
N ASN A 159 3.45 -20.42 -3.62
CA ASN A 159 3.80 -21.37 -4.68
C ASN A 159 2.74 -22.48 -4.85
N THR A 160 1.49 -22.09 -4.70
CA THR A 160 0.32 -22.96 -4.78
C THR A 160 -0.69 -22.42 -5.79
N MET A 161 -1.52 -23.32 -6.29
CA MET A 161 -2.63 -22.96 -7.17
C MET A 161 -3.97 -23.18 -6.48
N MET A 162 -4.95 -22.36 -6.83
CA MET A 162 -6.34 -22.51 -6.42
C MET A 162 -7.27 -22.32 -7.62
N ARG A 163 -8.34 -23.09 -7.68
CA ARG A 163 -9.40 -22.88 -8.67
C ARG A 163 -10.46 -21.94 -8.09
N ILE A 164 -10.71 -20.83 -8.77
CA ILE A 164 -11.75 -19.87 -8.44
C ILE A 164 -12.96 -20.13 -9.33
N GLN A 165 -14.13 -20.31 -8.72
CA GLN A 165 -15.38 -20.49 -9.43
C GLN A 165 -16.09 -19.14 -9.59
N SER A 166 -16.58 -18.85 -10.80
CA SER A 166 -17.34 -17.65 -11.14
C SER A 166 -18.60 -18.07 -11.88
N GLY A 167 -19.68 -18.32 -11.14
CA GLY A 167 -20.90 -18.88 -11.71
C GLY A 167 -20.68 -20.26 -12.35
N LYS A 168 -20.93 -20.36 -13.66
CA LYS A 168 -20.75 -21.62 -14.43
C LYS A 168 -19.32 -21.83 -14.93
N THR A 169 -18.48 -20.79 -14.90
CA THR A 169 -17.09 -20.85 -15.34
C THR A 169 -16.16 -20.80 -14.12
N GLY A 170 -14.87 -20.96 -14.37
CA GLY A 170 -13.84 -20.79 -13.34
C GLY A 170 -12.48 -20.61 -13.98
N PHE A 171 -11.53 -20.18 -13.18
CA PHE A 171 -10.15 -19.99 -13.60
C PHE A 171 -9.20 -20.50 -12.51
N TYR A 172 -7.97 -20.77 -12.90
CA TYR A 172 -6.91 -21.14 -11.96
C TYR A 172 -6.11 -19.89 -11.60
N LEU A 173 -5.95 -19.68 -10.32
CA LEU A 173 -5.10 -18.66 -9.74
C LEU A 173 -3.83 -19.33 -9.23
N TYR A 174 -2.69 -18.87 -9.71
CA TYR A 174 -1.37 -19.32 -9.27
C TYR A 174 -0.75 -18.22 -8.42
N GLY A 175 -0.48 -18.52 -7.14
CA GLY A 175 0.30 -17.65 -6.27
C GLY A 175 1.77 -18.01 -6.37
N MET A 176 2.59 -17.09 -6.83
CA MET A 176 4.04 -17.25 -6.93
C MET A 176 4.69 -16.30 -5.92
N SER A 177 5.57 -16.84 -5.08
CA SER A 177 6.37 -16.06 -4.13
C SER A 177 7.78 -16.62 -4.08
N GLU A 178 8.77 -15.73 -4.03
CA GLU A 178 10.20 -16.09 -4.01
C GLU A 178 10.71 -16.47 -2.61
#